data_AF-A0A1D2W9G1-F1
#
_entry.id   AF-A0A1D2W9G1-F1
#
_cell.length_a   1.000
_cell.length_b   1.000
_cell.length_c   1.000
_cell.angle_alpha   90.00
_cell.angle_beta   90.00
_cell.angle_gamma   90.00
#
_symmetry.space_group_name_H-M   'P 1'
#
loop_
_entity.id
_entity.type
_entity.pdbx_description
1 polymer ?
#
loop_
_entity_poly.entity_id
_entity_poly.type
_entity_poly.pdbx_seq_one_letter_code
_entity_poly.pdbx_strand_id
1 'polypeptide(L)'
;MRKKDFKKDNKAQIFSLDVLLALIVITVILGISADAMDMVSYKAQDYSSRLSLERITADAADTLIKSSGSPDKWEEYRISGSTVPGLAKKEANQTVPNTLSFLKILKLKDNYAPLMYGGLLPYCVDSSMVIYPIDLSLSPIIVMNDTVPESASEVAVANRTVLCEFMHISAVVKIGRHKDQHGLGEQEIEGEVCPQTGHNSKTGDRGWTCHHFNVTGGDLNSTDFYVVTDPAYVVDSARWGIDRADAPGDCNEKFNSGPVLVNDKIWNVMGNNTKAVLWFHVLEGDSRDSFDSYVIGVPRGTPLDDVKLSYLGPQPCFFVLKVWY
;
A
#
# COMPACT_ATOMS: atom_id res chain seq x y z
N MET A 1 -71.26 -78.29 27.52
CA MET A 1 -70.52 -77.01 27.57
C MET A 1 -69.19 -77.24 28.27
N ARG A 2 -68.06 -77.12 27.56
CA ARG A 2 -66.71 -77.40 28.07
C ARG A 2 -66.05 -76.06 28.42
N LYS A 3 -65.92 -75.73 29.71
CA LYS A 3 -65.10 -74.60 30.18
C LYS A 3 -63.64 -74.92 29.85
N LYS A 4 -63.00 -74.12 28.99
CA LYS A 4 -61.55 -74.14 28.79
C LYS A 4 -60.93 -73.23 29.84
N ASP A 5 -60.15 -73.79 30.75
CA ASP A 5 -59.29 -73.04 31.66
C ASP A 5 -58.13 -72.44 30.87
N PHE A 6 -58.10 -71.11 30.76
CA PHE A 6 -56.92 -70.37 30.35
C PHE A 6 -55.90 -70.41 31.50
N LYS A 7 -54.90 -71.28 31.41
CA LYS A 7 -53.70 -71.20 32.26
C LYS A 7 -53.04 -69.84 32.00
N LYS A 8 -52.96 -68.99 33.03
CA LYS A 8 -52.23 -67.71 33.02
C LYS A 8 -50.77 -67.93 32.63
N ASP A 9 -50.38 -67.36 31.50
CA ASP A 9 -49.02 -67.43 30.94
C ASP A 9 -48.16 -66.28 31.49
N ASN A 10 -47.65 -66.44 32.72
CA ASN A 10 -46.83 -65.41 33.39
C ASN A 10 -45.43 -65.26 32.76
N LYS A 11 -44.97 -66.24 31.95
CA LYS A 11 -43.64 -66.19 31.32
C LYS A 11 -43.57 -65.19 30.16
N ALA A 12 -44.64 -65.11 29.37
CA ALA A 12 -44.78 -64.10 28.33
C ALA A 12 -44.80 -62.67 28.91
N GLN A 13 -45.36 -62.50 30.11
CA GLN A 13 -45.47 -61.21 30.78
C GLN A 13 -44.10 -60.71 31.31
N ILE A 14 -43.27 -61.61 31.83
CA ILE A 14 -41.90 -61.28 32.28
C ILE A 14 -41.01 -60.91 31.07
N PHE A 15 -41.11 -61.67 29.97
CA PHE A 15 -40.39 -61.35 28.74
C PHE A 15 -40.79 -59.99 28.16
N SER A 16 -42.09 -59.67 28.12
CA SER A 16 -42.57 -58.36 27.65
C SER A 16 -42.07 -57.21 28.51
N LEU A 17 -41.92 -57.40 29.82
CA LEU A 17 -41.44 -56.39 30.75
C LEU A 17 -39.94 -56.12 30.56
N ASP A 18 -39.14 -57.18 30.38
CA ASP A 18 -37.71 -57.05 30.08
C ASP A 18 -37.47 -56.37 28.73
N VAL A 19 -38.27 -56.71 27.70
CA VAL A 19 -38.20 -56.05 26.39
C VAL A 19 -38.56 -54.57 26.51
N LEU A 20 -39.60 -54.22 27.27
CA LEU A 20 -39.98 -52.81 27.49
C LEU A 20 -38.87 -52.04 28.22
N LEU A 21 -38.29 -52.62 29.26
CA LEU A 21 -37.18 -52.01 30.02
C LEU A 21 -35.95 -51.81 29.13
N ALA A 22 -35.59 -52.81 28.33
CA ALA A 22 -34.48 -52.71 27.38
C ALA A 22 -34.72 -51.60 26.33
N LEU A 23 -35.97 -51.45 25.87
CA LEU A 23 -36.34 -50.43 24.90
C LEU A 23 -36.21 -49.01 25.46
N ILE A 24 -36.56 -48.80 26.74
CA ILE A 24 -36.36 -47.53 27.44
C ILE A 24 -34.86 -47.18 27.51
N VAL A 25 -34.00 -48.14 27.84
CA VAL A 25 -32.56 -47.90 27.89
C VAL A 25 -32.00 -47.56 26.50
N ILE A 26 -32.44 -48.27 25.46
CA ILE A 26 -32.03 -48.01 24.08
C ILE A 26 -32.47 -46.62 23.63
N THR A 27 -33.70 -46.19 23.90
CA THR A 27 -34.18 -44.87 23.49
C THR A 27 -33.43 -43.74 24.20
N VAL A 28 -33.08 -43.91 25.47
CA VAL A 28 -32.24 -42.94 26.20
C VAL A 28 -30.85 -42.84 25.58
N ILE A 29 -30.20 -43.97 25.28
CA ILE A 29 -28.87 -43.98 24.64
C ILE A 29 -28.93 -43.31 23.26
N LEU A 30 -29.95 -43.62 22.46
CA LEU A 30 -30.15 -43.00 21.15
C LEU A 30 -30.41 -41.49 21.26
N GLY A 31 -31.20 -41.06 22.25
CA GLY A 31 -31.46 -39.64 22.50
C GLY A 31 -30.19 -38.86 22.85
N ILE A 32 -29.38 -39.39 23.78
CA ILE A 32 -28.09 -38.78 24.15
C ILE A 32 -27.11 -38.79 22.97
N SER A 33 -27.10 -39.87 22.18
CA SER A 33 -26.22 -39.98 21.01
C SER A 33 -26.61 -38.99 19.91
N ALA A 34 -27.91 -38.79 19.68
CA ALA A 34 -28.40 -37.82 18.69
C ALA A 34 -28.01 -36.39 19.08
N ASP A 35 -28.22 -36.00 20.33
CA ASP A 35 -27.82 -34.68 20.83
C ASP A 35 -26.30 -34.46 20.73
N ALA A 36 -25.50 -35.48 21.08
CA ALA A 36 -24.06 -35.43 20.92
C ALA A 36 -23.63 -35.32 19.44
N MET A 37 -24.31 -36.02 18.53
CA MET A 37 -24.05 -35.94 17.09
C MET A 37 -24.38 -34.56 16.53
N ASP A 38 -25.51 -33.96 16.94
CA ASP A 38 -25.90 -32.61 16.51
C ASP A 38 -24.88 -31.57 16.96
N MET A 39 -24.40 -31.66 18.21
CA MET A 39 -23.34 -30.77 18.72
C MET A 39 -22.03 -30.92 17.93
N VAL A 40 -21.60 -32.15 17.62
CA VAL A 40 -20.39 -32.40 16.83
C VAL A 40 -20.56 -31.89 15.41
N SER A 41 -21.72 -32.10 14.80
CA SER A 41 -22.06 -31.60 13.46
C SER A 41 -21.99 -30.08 13.40
N TYR A 42 -22.59 -29.39 14.36
CA TYR A 42 -22.55 -27.93 14.45
C TYR A 42 -21.11 -27.40 14.57
N LYS A 43 -20.30 -27.98 15.47
CA LYS A 43 -18.88 -27.60 15.62
C LYS A 43 -18.06 -27.89 14.37
N ALA A 44 -18.34 -28.99 13.67
CA ALA A 44 -17.65 -29.32 12.43
C ALA A 44 -18.01 -28.33 11.32
N GLN A 45 -19.26 -27.90 11.24
CA GLN A 45 -19.72 -26.92 10.26
C GLN A 45 -19.13 -25.53 10.53
N ASP A 46 -19.16 -25.07 11.78
CA ASP A 46 -18.54 -23.82 12.23
C ASP A 46 -17.04 -23.79 11.92
N TYR A 47 -16.33 -24.88 12.26
CA TYR A 47 -14.91 -25.02 11.93
C TYR A 47 -14.63 -24.94 10.42
N SER A 48 -15.48 -25.55 9.61
CA SER A 48 -15.34 -25.51 8.14
C SER A 48 -15.65 -24.13 7.57
N SER A 49 -16.64 -23.42 8.12
CA SER A 49 -17.01 -22.06 7.71
C SER A 49 -15.84 -21.10 7.97
N ARG A 50 -15.34 -21.08 9.20
CA ARG A 50 -14.18 -20.28 9.59
C ARG A 50 -12.94 -20.54 8.72
N LEU A 51 -12.58 -21.81 8.49
CA LEU A 51 -11.43 -22.13 7.63
C LEU A 51 -11.62 -21.66 6.19
N SER A 52 -12.84 -21.76 5.66
CA SER A 52 -13.15 -21.24 4.33
C SER A 52 -12.98 -19.72 4.28
N LEU A 53 -13.50 -19.01 5.27
CA LEU A 53 -13.38 -17.55 5.37
C LEU A 53 -11.92 -17.10 5.52
N GLU A 54 -11.14 -17.78 6.36
CA GLU A 54 -9.69 -17.54 6.51
C GLU A 54 -8.95 -17.75 5.19
N ARG A 55 -9.27 -18.82 4.45
CA ARG A 55 -8.65 -19.09 3.15
C ARG A 55 -8.99 -18.02 2.13
N ILE A 56 -10.27 -17.66 1.99
CA ILE A 56 -10.72 -16.61 1.06
C ILE A 56 -10.03 -15.28 1.39
N THR A 57 -9.96 -14.93 2.68
CA THR A 57 -9.32 -13.70 3.14
C THR A 57 -7.82 -13.68 2.85
N ALA A 58 -7.13 -14.80 3.10
CA ALA A 58 -5.72 -14.95 2.80
C ALA A 58 -5.45 -14.88 1.28
N ASP A 59 -6.24 -15.58 0.47
CA ASP A 59 -6.10 -15.60 -0.99
C ASP A 59 -6.39 -14.21 -1.59
N ALA A 60 -7.41 -13.51 -1.10
CA ALA A 60 -7.73 -12.15 -1.51
C ALA A 60 -6.60 -11.17 -1.16
N ALA A 61 -6.10 -11.22 0.09
CA ALA A 61 -4.97 -10.39 0.52
C ALA A 61 -3.70 -10.68 -0.29
N ASP A 62 -3.37 -11.95 -0.48
CA ASP A 62 -2.19 -12.37 -1.24
C ASP A 62 -2.30 -11.96 -2.71
N THR A 63 -3.49 -12.07 -3.31
CA THR A 63 -3.74 -11.58 -4.68
C THR A 63 -3.53 -10.08 -4.78
N LEU A 64 -4.07 -9.30 -3.84
CA LEU A 64 -3.91 -7.85 -3.80
C LEU A 64 -2.44 -7.44 -3.66
N ILE A 65 -1.66 -8.07 -2.79
CA ILE A 65 -0.28 -7.62 -2.50
C ILE A 65 0.78 -8.23 -3.42
N LYS A 66 0.52 -9.39 -4.04
CA LYS A 66 1.51 -10.09 -4.90
C LYS A 66 1.27 -9.85 -6.39
N SER A 67 0.04 -9.53 -6.81
CA SER A 67 -0.31 -9.28 -8.20
C SER A 67 -0.33 -7.78 -8.54
N SER A 68 0.05 -7.44 -9.77
CA SER A 68 -0.13 -6.09 -10.33
C SER A 68 -1.57 -5.82 -10.80
N GLY A 69 -2.42 -6.85 -10.81
CA GLY A 69 -3.78 -6.81 -11.33
C GLY A 69 -3.85 -7.09 -12.83
N SER A 70 -5.08 -7.21 -13.33
CA SER A 70 -5.40 -7.46 -14.73
C SER A 70 -6.66 -6.67 -15.13
N PRO A 71 -6.73 -6.07 -16.33
CA PRO A 71 -5.66 -6.00 -17.34
C PRO A 71 -4.45 -5.17 -16.87
N ASP A 72 -3.38 -5.17 -17.65
CA ASP A 72 -2.21 -4.36 -17.31
C ASP A 72 -2.60 -2.87 -17.20
N LYS A 73 -2.10 -2.20 -16.17
CA LYS A 73 -2.44 -0.80 -15.85
C LYS A 73 -3.95 -0.56 -15.65
N TRP A 74 -4.68 -1.51 -15.06
CA TRP A 74 -6.10 -1.39 -14.81
C TRP A 74 -6.49 -0.10 -14.06
N GLU A 75 -5.57 0.49 -13.29
CA GLU A 75 -5.74 1.75 -12.59
C GLU A 75 -5.97 2.95 -13.51
N GLU A 76 -5.40 2.93 -14.72
CA GLU A 76 -5.49 3.99 -15.72
C GLU A 76 -6.83 3.97 -16.48
N TYR A 77 -7.51 2.82 -16.51
CA TYR A 77 -8.70 2.61 -17.32
C TYR A 77 -10.00 2.62 -16.51
N ARG A 78 -11.14 2.58 -17.21
CA ARG A 78 -12.45 2.40 -16.60
C ARG A 78 -12.60 0.96 -16.14
N ILE A 79 -13.12 0.77 -14.93
CA ILE A 79 -13.34 -0.56 -14.36
C ILE A 79 -14.34 -1.34 -15.22
N SER A 80 -13.97 -2.57 -15.57
CA SER A 80 -14.82 -3.55 -16.25
C SER A 80 -15.07 -4.76 -15.35
N GLY A 81 -16.10 -5.56 -15.62
CA GLY A 81 -16.40 -6.77 -14.85
C GLY A 81 -15.34 -7.87 -14.92
N SER A 82 -14.34 -7.74 -15.81
CA SER A 82 -13.20 -8.66 -15.90
C SER A 82 -11.93 -8.10 -15.22
N THR A 83 -12.03 -6.95 -14.55
CA THR A 83 -10.90 -6.32 -13.87
C THR A 83 -10.63 -7.05 -12.56
N VAL A 84 -9.43 -7.57 -12.41
CA VAL A 84 -8.94 -8.16 -11.16
C VAL A 84 -7.97 -7.18 -10.54
N PRO A 85 -8.28 -6.57 -9.40
CA PRO A 85 -7.39 -5.59 -8.79
C PRO A 85 -6.15 -6.31 -8.24
N GLY A 86 -5.02 -5.63 -8.37
CA GLY A 86 -3.77 -6.00 -7.72
C GLY A 86 -2.97 -4.73 -7.48
N LEU A 87 -2.43 -4.61 -6.28
CA LEU A 87 -1.83 -3.38 -5.77
C LEU A 87 -0.31 -3.37 -5.92
N ALA A 88 0.29 -4.51 -6.26
CA ALA A 88 1.74 -4.60 -6.44
C ALA A 88 2.19 -3.64 -7.55
N LYS A 89 3.26 -2.90 -7.26
CA LYS A 89 3.94 -2.00 -8.17
C LYS A 89 4.51 -2.79 -9.34
N LYS A 90 4.56 -2.13 -10.50
CA LYS A 90 5.18 -2.68 -11.71
C LYS A 90 6.38 -1.82 -12.08
N GLU A 91 7.56 -2.43 -12.15
CA GLU A 91 8.81 -1.79 -12.56
C GLU A 91 9.32 -2.48 -13.82
N ALA A 92 9.57 -1.72 -14.90
CA ALA A 92 10.10 -2.24 -16.16
C ALA A 92 9.40 -3.53 -16.67
N ASN A 93 8.07 -3.54 -16.62
CA ASN A 93 7.18 -4.67 -16.94
C ASN A 93 7.20 -5.87 -15.98
N GLN A 94 7.96 -5.83 -14.89
CA GLN A 94 7.97 -6.85 -13.86
C GLN A 94 7.15 -6.39 -12.64
N THR A 95 6.32 -7.28 -12.12
CA THR A 95 5.61 -7.04 -10.87
C THR A 95 6.57 -7.20 -9.69
N VAL A 96 6.59 -6.21 -8.80
CA VAL A 96 7.35 -6.22 -7.56
C VAL A 96 6.38 -6.60 -6.43
N PRO A 97 6.29 -7.89 -6.05
CA PRO A 97 5.33 -8.33 -5.05
C PRO A 97 5.65 -7.73 -3.68
N ASN A 98 4.60 -7.50 -2.88
CA ASN A 98 4.67 -6.88 -1.55
C ASN A 98 5.18 -5.42 -1.55
N THR A 99 5.22 -4.76 -2.70
CA THR A 99 5.45 -3.31 -2.81
C THR A 99 4.22 -2.68 -3.44
N LEU A 100 3.44 -1.93 -2.67
CA LEU A 100 2.14 -1.41 -3.08
C LEU A 100 2.25 -0.04 -3.74
N SER A 101 1.55 0.15 -4.85
CA SER A 101 1.47 1.41 -5.56
C SER A 101 0.33 2.27 -5.05
N PHE A 102 0.63 3.53 -4.74
CA PHE A 102 -0.34 4.50 -4.25
C PHE A 102 -1.53 4.71 -5.21
N LEU A 103 -1.25 4.84 -6.51
CA LEU A 103 -2.29 5.08 -7.53
C LEU A 103 -3.29 3.92 -7.63
N LYS A 104 -2.80 2.68 -7.52
CA LYS A 104 -3.65 1.49 -7.53
C LYS A 104 -4.53 1.41 -6.29
N ILE A 105 -3.98 1.79 -5.13
CA ILE A 105 -4.74 1.88 -3.88
C ILE A 105 -5.85 2.92 -3.98
N LEU A 106 -5.56 4.11 -4.52
CA LEU A 106 -6.59 5.14 -4.74
C LEU A 106 -7.69 4.65 -5.68
N LYS A 107 -7.32 4.02 -6.80
CA LYS A 107 -8.31 3.49 -7.73
C LYS A 107 -9.19 2.42 -7.09
N LEU A 108 -8.59 1.51 -6.31
CA LEU A 108 -9.32 0.50 -5.57
C LEU A 108 -10.29 1.15 -4.57
N LYS A 109 -9.82 2.12 -3.80
CA LYS A 109 -10.64 2.87 -2.84
C LYS A 109 -11.88 3.49 -3.51
N ASP A 110 -11.69 4.15 -4.65
CA ASP A 110 -12.78 4.81 -5.38
C ASP A 110 -13.77 3.82 -6.01
N ASN A 111 -13.38 2.56 -6.18
CA ASN A 111 -14.15 1.52 -6.88
C ASN A 111 -14.19 0.21 -6.08
N TYR A 112 -14.24 0.28 -4.75
CA TYR A 112 -14.00 -0.87 -3.88
C TYR A 112 -14.99 -2.01 -4.12
N ALA A 113 -16.29 -1.71 -4.05
CA ALA A 113 -17.35 -2.72 -4.19
C ALA A 113 -17.28 -3.51 -5.51
N PRO A 114 -17.22 -2.89 -6.71
CA PRO A 114 -17.15 -3.63 -7.97
C PRO A 114 -15.82 -4.37 -8.21
N LEU A 115 -14.75 -4.03 -7.48
CA LEU A 115 -13.44 -4.68 -7.61
C LEU A 115 -13.23 -5.82 -6.60
N MET A 116 -13.83 -5.70 -5.41
CA MET A 116 -13.69 -6.66 -4.33
C MET A 116 -14.79 -7.72 -4.38
N TYR A 117 -16.06 -7.32 -4.47
CA TYR A 117 -17.18 -8.24 -4.37
C TYR A 117 -17.52 -8.88 -5.71
N GLY A 118 -17.68 -10.21 -5.71
CA GLY A 118 -17.91 -11.01 -6.92
C GLY A 118 -16.64 -11.39 -7.69
N GLY A 119 -15.50 -10.78 -7.34
CA GLY A 119 -14.18 -11.06 -7.91
C GLY A 119 -13.27 -11.74 -6.90
N LEU A 120 -12.69 -10.94 -5.99
CA LEU A 120 -11.78 -11.42 -4.95
C LEU A 120 -12.52 -12.02 -3.75
N LEU A 121 -13.65 -11.43 -3.40
CA LEU A 121 -14.49 -11.82 -2.28
C LEU A 121 -15.87 -12.25 -2.80
N PRO A 122 -16.52 -13.25 -2.18
CA PRO A 122 -17.92 -13.57 -2.44
C PRO A 122 -18.85 -12.37 -2.20
N TYR A 123 -20.04 -12.36 -2.80
CA TYR A 123 -21.04 -11.31 -2.57
C TYR A 123 -21.70 -11.36 -1.19
N CYS A 124 -21.54 -12.44 -0.44
CA CYS A 124 -22.19 -12.66 0.85
C CYS A 124 -21.26 -12.38 2.04
N VAL A 125 -20.18 -11.64 1.83
CA VAL A 125 -19.26 -11.22 2.89
C VAL A 125 -19.07 -9.72 2.82
N ASP A 126 -18.83 -9.12 3.97
CA ASP A 126 -18.40 -7.73 4.11
C ASP A 126 -16.89 -7.69 4.35
N SER A 127 -16.29 -6.51 4.12
CA SER A 127 -14.85 -6.35 4.30
C SER A 127 -14.42 -4.94 4.63
N SER A 128 -13.28 -4.84 5.33
CA SER A 128 -12.57 -3.60 5.59
C SER A 128 -11.10 -3.78 5.26
N MET A 129 -10.51 -2.73 4.69
CA MET A 129 -9.11 -2.73 4.29
C MET A 129 -8.45 -1.41 4.71
N VAL A 130 -7.36 -1.53 5.47
CA VAL A 130 -6.55 -0.41 5.94
C VAL A 130 -5.07 -0.75 5.84
N ILE A 131 -4.26 0.23 5.43
CA ILE A 131 -2.81 0.13 5.37
C ILE A 131 -2.21 1.05 6.44
N TYR A 132 -1.54 0.47 7.43
CA TYR A 132 -0.96 1.19 8.56
C TYR A 132 0.55 1.36 8.37
N PRO A 133 1.07 2.59 8.23
CA PRO A 133 2.52 2.80 8.19
C PRO A 133 3.15 2.38 9.53
N ILE A 134 4.37 1.85 9.47
CA ILE A 134 5.17 1.64 10.69
C ILE A 134 5.65 2.98 11.24
N ASP A 135 5.97 3.95 10.36
CA ASP A 135 6.22 5.33 10.75
C ASP A 135 4.91 6.04 11.12
N LEU A 136 4.75 6.35 12.40
CA LEU A 136 3.58 7.04 12.95
C LEU A 136 3.47 8.51 12.51
N SER A 137 4.51 9.07 11.89
CA SER A 137 4.46 10.40 11.28
C SER A 137 3.63 10.43 10.00
N LEU A 138 3.33 9.25 9.43
CA LEU A 138 2.51 9.06 8.24
C LEU A 138 1.08 8.66 8.63
N SER A 139 0.10 9.13 7.87
CA SER A 139 -1.30 8.76 8.10
C SER A 139 -1.65 7.41 7.47
N PRO A 140 -2.45 6.55 8.13
CA PRO A 140 -2.95 5.31 7.55
C PRO A 140 -3.80 5.55 6.29
N ILE A 141 -3.67 4.67 5.30
CA ILE A 141 -4.53 4.69 4.12
C ILE A 141 -5.75 3.82 4.39
N ILE A 142 -6.88 4.48 4.58
CA ILE A 142 -8.18 3.82 4.75
C ILE A 142 -8.80 3.62 3.37
N VAL A 143 -8.88 2.36 2.93
CA VAL A 143 -9.47 1.97 1.64
C VAL A 143 -10.96 1.68 1.79
N MET A 144 -11.33 0.89 2.81
CA MET A 144 -12.73 0.66 3.19
C MET A 144 -12.84 0.61 4.72
N ASN A 145 -13.78 1.38 5.27
CA ASN A 145 -13.91 1.60 6.71
C ASN A 145 -15.19 1.02 7.31
N ASP A 146 -15.61 -0.14 6.82
CA ASP A 146 -16.74 -0.83 7.42
C ASP A 146 -16.30 -1.42 8.77
N THR A 147 -17.05 -1.09 9.81
CA THR A 147 -16.82 -1.62 11.15
C THR A 147 -17.48 -2.98 11.25
N VAL A 148 -16.73 -3.97 11.76
CA VAL A 148 -17.29 -5.28 12.09
C VAL A 148 -18.44 -5.08 13.09
N PRO A 149 -19.68 -5.46 12.75
CA PRO A 149 -20.81 -5.34 13.66
C PRO A 149 -20.63 -6.31 14.84
N GLU A 150 -21.15 -5.96 16.02
CA GLU A 150 -21.12 -6.85 17.20
C GLU A 150 -21.83 -8.18 16.95
N SER A 151 -22.73 -8.24 15.96
CA SER A 151 -23.46 -9.42 15.53
C SER A 151 -22.70 -10.32 14.55
N ALA A 152 -21.50 -9.93 14.10
CA ALA A 152 -20.72 -10.73 13.16
C ALA A 152 -20.35 -12.08 13.81
N SER A 153 -20.77 -13.18 13.18
CA SER A 153 -20.53 -14.52 13.72
C SER A 153 -19.08 -14.95 13.55
N GLU A 154 -18.44 -14.57 12.44
CA GLU A 154 -17.09 -14.97 12.09
C GLU A 154 -16.32 -13.81 11.44
N VAL A 155 -15.07 -13.62 11.85
CA VAL A 155 -14.19 -12.58 11.31
C VAL A 155 -12.84 -13.21 10.99
N ALA A 156 -12.41 -13.12 9.74
CA ALA A 156 -11.07 -13.48 9.32
C ALA A 156 -10.24 -12.22 9.09
N VAL A 157 -8.96 -12.27 9.46
CA VAL A 157 -8.02 -11.14 9.33
C VAL A 157 -6.75 -11.60 8.64
N ALA A 158 -6.43 -10.99 7.50
CA ALA A 158 -5.12 -11.08 6.88
C ALA A 158 -4.31 -9.83 7.24
N ASN A 159 -3.26 -10.02 8.04
CA ASN A 159 -2.25 -9.02 8.34
C ASN A 159 -0.93 -9.40 7.64
N ARG A 160 -0.39 -8.48 6.83
CA ARG A 160 0.84 -8.70 6.04
C ARG A 160 1.74 -7.48 6.14
N THR A 161 3.02 -7.72 6.39
CA THR A 161 4.05 -6.68 6.30
C THR A 161 4.45 -6.49 4.84
N VAL A 162 4.31 -5.27 4.32
CA VAL A 162 4.59 -4.91 2.93
C VAL A 162 5.25 -3.54 2.86
N LEU A 163 5.78 -3.18 1.71
CA LEU A 163 6.19 -1.81 1.40
C LEU A 163 5.03 -1.08 0.70
N CYS A 164 4.81 0.19 0.97
CA CYS A 164 3.74 0.97 0.35
C CYS A 164 4.20 2.39 0.03
N GLU A 165 3.87 2.85 -1.17
CA GLU A 165 3.95 4.27 -1.52
C GLU A 165 2.74 4.98 -0.87
N PHE A 166 3.00 5.90 0.06
CA PHE A 166 1.93 6.63 0.78
C PHE A 166 1.48 7.92 0.08
N MET A 167 2.23 8.36 -0.92
CA MET A 167 1.88 9.50 -1.76
C MET A 167 2.54 9.35 -3.14
N HIS A 168 1.92 9.90 -4.18
CA HIS A 168 2.52 9.96 -5.50
C HIS A 168 3.49 11.14 -5.60
N ILE A 169 4.68 10.99 -5.01
CA ILE A 169 5.75 11.99 -5.12
C ILE A 169 6.94 11.45 -5.89
N SER A 170 7.68 12.34 -6.55
CA SER A 170 8.88 11.98 -7.30
C SER A 170 10.02 12.94 -7.01
N ALA A 171 11.23 12.41 -6.88
CA ALA A 171 12.44 13.22 -6.94
C ALA A 171 12.80 13.41 -8.42
N VAL A 172 12.68 14.64 -8.90
CA VAL A 172 12.94 15.00 -10.31
C VAL A 172 14.44 15.20 -10.53
N VAL A 173 15.15 15.64 -9.48
CA VAL A 173 16.60 15.66 -9.40
C VAL A 173 17.03 15.43 -7.95
N LYS A 174 18.12 14.68 -7.77
CA LYS A 174 18.80 14.48 -6.48
C LYS A 174 20.27 14.88 -6.67
N ILE A 175 20.76 15.73 -5.78
CA ILE A 175 22.19 16.01 -5.60
C ILE A 175 22.53 15.49 -4.21
N GLY A 176 23.26 14.39 -4.13
CA GLY A 176 23.69 13.81 -2.85
C GLY A 176 25.20 13.57 -2.82
N ARG A 177 25.78 13.64 -1.62
CA ARG A 177 27.22 13.39 -1.41
C ARG A 177 27.51 11.94 -1.05
N HIS A 178 26.51 11.20 -0.55
CA HIS A 178 26.59 9.76 -0.45
C HIS A 178 26.56 9.19 -1.87
N LYS A 179 27.72 8.82 -2.40
CA LYS A 179 27.80 7.94 -3.57
C LYS A 179 26.90 6.76 -3.29
N ASP A 180 25.80 6.64 -4.02
CA ASP A 180 24.93 5.46 -3.96
C ASP A 180 25.82 4.24 -4.30
N GLN A 181 26.24 3.47 -3.28
CA GLN A 181 26.91 2.18 -3.45
C GLN A 181 25.93 1.07 -3.82
N HIS A 182 24.68 1.40 -4.14
CA HIS A 182 23.70 0.43 -4.58
C HIS A 182 23.07 0.88 -5.90
N GLY A 183 23.54 0.30 -6.99
CA GLY A 183 22.62 -0.12 -8.05
C GLY A 183 22.66 0.60 -9.40
N LEU A 184 23.77 1.19 -9.83
CA LEU A 184 24.09 1.28 -11.26
C LEU A 184 25.56 0.89 -11.40
N GLY A 185 25.81 -0.15 -12.21
CA GLY A 185 27.14 -0.72 -12.39
C GLY A 185 28.18 0.34 -12.72
N GLU A 186 29.43 0.04 -12.34
CA GLU A 186 30.63 0.80 -12.65
C GLU A 186 30.70 1.18 -14.14
N GLN A 187 30.12 2.33 -14.48
CA GLN A 187 30.61 3.21 -15.52
C GLN A 187 30.94 4.50 -14.79
N GLU A 188 32.21 4.90 -14.85
CA GLU A 188 32.61 6.28 -14.61
C GLU A 188 31.79 7.15 -15.57
N ILE A 189 30.63 7.63 -15.10
CA ILE A 189 29.87 8.65 -15.81
C ILE A 189 30.78 9.88 -15.78
N GLU A 190 31.32 10.26 -16.95
CA GLU A 190 31.85 11.61 -17.15
C GLU A 190 30.82 12.58 -16.56
N GLY A 191 31.17 13.22 -15.44
CA GLY A 191 30.24 14.07 -14.71
C GLY A 191 29.67 15.13 -15.64
N GLU A 192 28.37 15.37 -15.55
CA GLU A 192 27.68 16.36 -16.37
C GLU A 192 28.40 17.71 -16.29
N VAL A 193 28.76 18.28 -17.45
CA VAL A 193 29.41 19.59 -17.51
C VAL A 193 28.34 20.66 -17.40
N CYS A 194 28.37 21.40 -16.30
CA CYS A 194 27.44 22.50 -16.07
C CYS A 194 27.69 23.63 -17.09
N PRO A 195 26.65 24.18 -17.73
CA PRO A 195 26.81 25.31 -18.66
C PRO A 195 27.20 26.61 -17.95
N GLN A 196 27.05 26.68 -16.62
CA GLN A 196 27.30 27.88 -15.84
C GLN A 196 28.79 28.12 -15.59
N THR A 197 29.25 29.34 -15.87
CA THR A 197 30.67 29.70 -15.72
C THR A 197 31.08 29.64 -14.25
N GLY A 198 32.18 28.93 -13.96
CA GLY A 198 32.70 28.76 -12.60
C GLY A 198 32.08 27.61 -11.80
N HIS A 199 31.01 26.97 -12.30
CA HIS A 199 30.40 25.82 -11.62
C HIS A 199 31.20 24.53 -11.83
N ASN A 200 31.96 24.43 -12.92
CA ASN A 200 32.83 23.26 -13.18
C ASN A 200 34.17 23.30 -12.44
N SER A 201 34.51 24.41 -11.77
CA SER A 201 35.77 24.57 -11.07
C SER A 201 35.69 23.96 -9.67
N LYS A 202 36.09 22.70 -9.53
CA LYS A 202 36.25 22.06 -8.22
C LYS A 202 37.56 22.51 -7.58
N THR A 203 37.48 23.23 -6.46
CA THR A 203 38.66 23.54 -5.62
C THR A 203 38.56 22.74 -4.31
N GLY A 204 39.00 21.47 -4.37
CA GLY A 204 38.89 20.54 -3.23
C GLY A 204 37.46 20.00 -3.05
N ASP A 205 37.04 19.83 -1.79
CA ASP A 205 35.69 19.39 -1.37
C ASP A 205 34.60 20.48 -1.51
N ARG A 206 34.95 21.62 -2.11
CA ARG A 206 34.09 22.81 -2.22
C ARG A 206 33.89 23.12 -3.69
N GLY A 207 32.62 23.20 -4.08
CA GLY A 207 32.27 23.48 -5.47
C GLY A 207 30.79 23.33 -5.69
N TRP A 208 30.37 23.78 -6.88
CA TRP A 208 29.03 23.56 -7.35
C TRP A 208 28.86 22.11 -7.79
N THR A 209 27.77 21.49 -7.35
CA THR A 209 27.25 20.26 -7.92
C THR A 209 25.99 20.61 -8.69
N CYS A 210 25.93 20.18 -9.95
CA CYS A 210 24.88 20.60 -10.86
C CYS A 210 24.34 19.38 -11.60
N HIS A 211 23.02 19.24 -11.65
CA HIS A 211 22.35 18.21 -12.43
C HIS A 211 21.18 18.80 -13.19
N HIS A 212 20.99 18.31 -14.42
CA HIS A 212 19.86 18.73 -15.23
C HIS A 212 18.61 17.88 -14.96
N PHE A 213 17.44 18.45 -15.23
CA PHE A 213 16.17 17.75 -15.16
C PHE A 213 15.18 18.33 -16.16
N ASN A 214 14.19 17.52 -16.54
CA ASN A 214 13.20 17.90 -17.54
C ASN A 214 11.88 18.28 -16.87
N VAL A 215 11.28 19.37 -17.34
CA VAL A 215 9.94 19.80 -16.92
C VAL A 215 9.13 20.23 -18.14
N THR A 216 7.84 19.90 -18.13
CA THR A 216 6.86 20.34 -19.12
C THR A 216 5.85 21.30 -18.51
N GLY A 217 5.20 22.12 -19.34
CA GLY A 217 4.09 22.97 -18.90
C GLY A 217 2.90 22.16 -18.37
N GLY A 218 2.75 20.90 -18.81
CA GLY A 218 1.78 19.97 -18.23
C GLY A 218 2.11 19.64 -16.77
N ASP A 219 3.39 19.39 -16.47
CA ASP A 219 3.81 19.05 -15.10
C ASP A 219 3.54 20.20 -14.13
N LEU A 220 3.80 21.46 -14.54
CA LEU A 220 3.50 22.65 -13.73
C LEU A 220 2.01 22.88 -13.46
N ASN A 221 1.14 22.31 -14.30
CA ASN A 221 -0.30 22.42 -14.11
C ASN A 221 -0.81 21.41 -13.06
N SER A 222 -0.19 20.23 -12.96
CA SER A 222 -0.62 19.14 -12.09
C SER A 222 0.25 18.93 -10.85
N THR A 223 1.42 19.57 -10.78
CA THR A 223 2.47 19.28 -9.79
C THR A 223 3.01 20.55 -9.17
N ASP A 224 3.13 20.57 -7.85
CA ASP A 224 3.91 21.57 -7.12
C ASP A 224 5.33 21.03 -6.92
N PHE A 225 6.33 21.84 -7.28
CA PHE A 225 7.74 21.51 -7.17
C PHE A 225 8.35 22.21 -5.97
N TYR A 226 9.10 21.45 -5.17
CA TYR A 226 9.76 21.96 -3.98
C TYR A 226 11.25 21.64 -3.99
N VAL A 227 12.05 22.60 -3.55
CA VAL A 227 13.44 22.35 -3.14
C VAL A 227 13.45 21.94 -1.68
N VAL A 228 14.04 20.78 -1.38
CA VAL A 228 14.09 20.19 -0.03
C VAL A 228 15.48 19.63 0.22
N THR A 229 15.92 19.65 1.48
CA THR A 229 17.22 19.12 1.91
C THR A 229 17.08 18.05 2.98
N ASP A 230 18.07 17.16 3.05
CA ASP A 230 18.25 16.21 4.16
C ASP A 230 19.67 16.35 4.72
N PRO A 231 19.85 16.83 5.98
CA PRO A 231 18.82 17.25 6.92
C PRO A 231 18.06 18.52 6.49
N ALA A 232 16.88 18.75 7.08
CA ALA A 232 16.03 19.89 6.75
C ALA A 232 16.67 21.27 7.04
N TYR A 233 17.66 21.31 7.94
CA TYR A 233 18.44 22.51 8.22
C TYR A 233 19.85 22.36 7.65
N VAL A 234 20.25 23.34 6.84
CA VAL A 234 21.57 23.41 6.20
C VAL A 234 22.23 24.74 6.57
N VAL A 235 23.55 24.76 6.57
CA VAL A 235 24.34 25.96 6.90
C VAL A 235 24.03 27.15 6.00
N ASP A 236 24.06 28.34 6.60
CA ASP A 236 23.79 29.64 5.95
C ASP A 236 24.73 29.99 4.78
N SER A 237 25.81 29.24 4.57
CA SER A 237 26.73 29.40 3.43
C SER A 237 26.30 28.60 2.19
N ALA A 238 25.44 27.60 2.33
CA ALA A 238 24.97 26.79 1.21
C ALA A 238 24.05 27.61 0.29
N ARG A 239 24.17 27.42 -1.03
CA ARG A 239 23.37 28.12 -2.04
C ARG A 239 22.75 27.18 -3.05
N TRP A 240 21.68 27.64 -3.69
CA TRP A 240 21.10 26.90 -4.82
C TRP A 240 20.52 27.82 -5.90
N GLY A 241 20.35 27.26 -7.09
CA GLY A 241 19.76 27.93 -8.24
C GLY A 241 19.03 26.97 -9.15
N ILE A 242 18.02 27.47 -9.86
CA ILE A 242 17.41 26.79 -10.99
C ILE A 242 17.44 27.73 -12.18
N ASP A 243 18.00 27.28 -13.29
CA ASP A 243 18.07 28.03 -14.54
C ASP A 243 18.07 27.13 -15.78
N ARG A 244 18.40 27.72 -16.93
CA ARG A 244 18.61 27.03 -18.20
C ARG A 244 20.00 27.33 -18.74
N ALA A 245 20.52 26.38 -19.51
CA ALA A 245 21.80 26.52 -20.20
C ALA A 245 21.89 27.76 -21.11
N ASP A 246 20.79 28.16 -21.75
CA ASP A 246 20.71 29.30 -22.67
C ASP A 246 20.23 30.60 -22.03
N ALA A 247 19.82 30.55 -20.76
CA ALA A 247 19.37 31.70 -19.98
C ALA A 247 19.84 31.53 -18.51
N PRO A 248 21.16 31.70 -18.27
CA PRO A 248 21.75 31.48 -16.95
C PRO A 248 21.19 32.46 -15.91
N GLY A 249 20.83 31.93 -14.75
CA GLY A 249 20.15 32.66 -13.68
C GLY A 249 21.05 32.95 -12.48
N ASP A 250 20.51 33.70 -11.51
CA ASP A 250 21.16 33.83 -10.20
C ASP A 250 21.01 32.52 -9.41
N CYS A 251 22.15 31.95 -9.02
CA CYS A 251 22.22 30.71 -8.26
C CYS A 251 22.49 30.94 -6.76
N ASN A 252 22.31 32.17 -6.27
CA ASN A 252 22.65 32.55 -4.89
C ASN A 252 21.46 32.48 -3.90
N GLU A 253 20.48 31.62 -4.14
CA GLU A 253 19.38 31.42 -3.18
C GLU A 253 19.87 30.70 -1.93
N LYS A 254 19.30 31.02 -0.77
CA LYS A 254 19.57 30.31 0.47
C LYS A 254 18.62 29.12 0.64
N PHE A 255 19.10 28.08 1.33
CA PHE A 255 18.23 27.04 1.84
C PHE A 255 17.47 27.55 3.06
N ASN A 256 16.20 27.14 3.16
CA ASN A 256 15.36 27.37 4.34
C ASN A 256 15.21 26.06 5.11
N SER A 257 14.77 26.12 6.36
CA SER A 257 14.59 24.94 7.23
C SER A 257 13.43 24.01 6.82
N GLY A 258 12.86 24.18 5.62
CA GLY A 258 11.70 23.46 5.13
C GLY A 258 11.53 23.61 3.62
N PRO A 259 10.52 22.93 3.03
CA PRO A 259 10.32 22.90 1.58
C PRO A 259 10.11 24.30 0.99
N VAL A 260 10.83 24.60 -0.10
CA VAL A 260 10.68 25.87 -0.82
C VAL A 260 9.94 25.64 -2.12
N LEU A 261 8.73 26.19 -2.27
CA LEU A 261 7.95 26.11 -3.51
C LEU A 261 8.66 26.86 -4.64
N VAL A 262 8.87 26.21 -5.78
CA VAL A 262 9.64 26.75 -6.92
C VAL A 262 8.86 26.84 -8.22
N ASN A 263 7.54 26.61 -8.23
CA ASN A 263 6.71 26.66 -9.45
C ASN A 263 6.86 27.98 -10.22
N ASP A 264 6.77 29.13 -9.55
CA ASP A 264 6.91 30.44 -10.20
C ASP A 264 8.30 30.64 -10.79
N LYS A 265 9.35 30.17 -10.09
CA LYS A 265 10.72 30.22 -10.57
C LYS A 265 10.89 29.36 -11.81
N ILE A 266 10.39 28.13 -11.79
CA ILE A 266 10.41 27.21 -12.93
C ILE A 266 9.63 27.81 -14.11
N TRP A 267 8.42 28.33 -13.87
CA TRP A 267 7.59 28.97 -14.90
C TRP A 267 8.32 30.12 -15.59
N ASN A 268 8.95 31.01 -14.80
CA ASN A 268 9.71 32.14 -15.32
C ASN A 268 10.93 31.70 -16.15
N VAL A 269 11.65 30.67 -15.70
CA VAL A 269 12.80 30.11 -16.42
C VAL A 269 12.37 29.39 -17.70
N MET A 270 11.23 28.70 -17.68
CA MET A 270 10.67 28.05 -18.88
C MET A 270 10.24 29.08 -19.93
N GLY A 271 9.74 30.24 -19.51
CA GLY A 271 9.26 31.28 -20.41
C GLY A 271 8.12 30.76 -21.30
N ASN A 272 8.25 30.90 -22.61
CA ASN A 272 7.24 30.43 -23.57
C ASN A 272 7.40 28.96 -23.99
N ASN A 273 8.38 28.23 -23.44
CA ASN A 273 8.63 26.85 -23.83
C ASN A 273 7.63 25.90 -23.17
N THR A 274 7.05 24.98 -23.96
CA THR A 274 6.16 23.92 -23.45
C THR A 274 6.91 22.80 -22.75
N LYS A 275 8.22 22.67 -23.00
CA LYS A 275 9.15 21.74 -22.37
C LYS A 275 10.51 22.40 -22.25
N ALA A 276 11.19 22.22 -21.12
CA ALA A 276 12.53 22.74 -20.90
C ALA A 276 13.42 21.71 -20.21
N VAL A 277 14.72 21.79 -20.51
CA VAL A 277 15.79 21.17 -19.72
C VAL A 277 16.30 22.24 -18.76
N LEU A 278 16.09 22.03 -17.47
CA LEU A 278 16.49 22.93 -16.40
C LEU A 278 17.71 22.38 -15.70
N TRP A 279 18.49 23.24 -15.07
CA TRP A 279 19.63 22.87 -14.25
C TRP A 279 19.34 23.22 -12.80
N PHE A 280 19.56 22.27 -11.91
CA PHE A 280 19.57 22.50 -10.47
C PHE A 280 21.02 22.58 -10.01
N HIS A 281 21.40 23.72 -9.44
CA HIS A 281 22.73 24.01 -8.97
C HIS A 281 22.72 24.06 -7.46
N VAL A 282 23.68 23.38 -6.82
CA VAL A 282 23.86 23.41 -5.37
C VAL A 282 25.31 23.72 -5.06
N LEU A 283 25.53 24.80 -4.31
CA LEU A 283 26.80 25.12 -3.70
C LEU A 283 26.79 24.61 -2.27
N GLU A 284 27.65 23.64 -1.99
CA GLU A 284 27.88 23.19 -0.63
C GLU A 284 28.57 24.30 0.19
N GLY A 285 28.07 24.51 1.40
CA GLY A 285 28.60 25.52 2.32
C GLY A 285 29.97 25.17 2.89
N ASP A 286 30.49 26.03 3.78
CA ASP A 286 31.81 25.86 4.38
C ASP A 286 31.92 24.71 5.41
N SER A 287 30.80 24.04 5.74
CA SER A 287 30.73 22.97 6.75
C SER A 287 31.22 21.61 6.23
N ARG A 288 31.74 20.80 7.17
CA ARG A 288 32.03 19.37 6.93
C ARG A 288 30.76 18.51 6.88
N ASP A 289 29.62 19.07 7.28
CA ASP A 289 28.34 18.39 7.25
C ASP A 289 27.78 18.46 5.84
N SER A 290 27.88 17.35 5.13
CA SER A 290 27.26 17.16 3.83
C SER A 290 25.75 16.96 3.98
N PHE A 291 25.00 17.45 3.01
CA PHE A 291 23.55 17.30 2.96
C PHE A 291 23.15 16.86 1.55
N ASP A 292 22.04 16.14 1.46
CA ASP A 292 21.41 15.83 0.18
C ASP A 292 20.38 16.92 -0.16
N SER A 293 20.26 17.22 -1.44
CA SER A 293 19.33 18.21 -1.98
C SER A 293 18.47 17.61 -3.07
N TYR A 294 17.20 17.97 -3.07
CA TYR A 294 16.19 17.41 -3.97
C TYR A 294 15.37 18.52 -4.58
N VAL A 295 15.02 18.37 -5.86
CA VAL A 295 13.78 18.98 -6.38
C VAL A 295 12.76 17.86 -6.45
N ILE A 296 11.73 17.94 -5.62
CA ILE A 296 10.64 16.97 -5.59
C ILE A 296 9.40 17.55 -6.26
N GLY A 297 8.66 16.70 -6.98
CA GLY A 297 7.32 16.99 -7.46
C GLY A 297 6.28 16.29 -6.59
N VAL A 298 5.30 17.06 -6.11
CA VAL A 298 4.15 16.55 -5.36
C VAL A 298 2.84 16.95 -6.06
N PRO A 299 1.73 16.20 -5.88
CA PRO A 299 0.45 16.58 -6.47
C PRO A 299 0.07 18.00 -6.10
N ARG A 300 -0.39 18.78 -7.07
CA ARG A 300 -0.71 20.20 -6.86
C ARG A 300 -1.77 20.38 -5.77
N GLY A 301 -1.51 21.32 -4.86
CA GLY A 301 -2.38 21.60 -3.71
C GLY A 301 -2.13 20.70 -2.50
N THR A 302 -1.05 19.90 -2.50
CA THR A 302 -0.61 19.15 -1.31
C THR A 302 -0.26 20.13 -0.17
N PRO A 303 -0.81 19.97 1.04
CA PRO A 303 -0.46 20.81 2.19
C PRO A 303 1.05 20.78 2.49
N LEU A 304 1.63 21.91 2.89
CA LEU A 304 3.07 22.01 3.13
C LEU A 304 3.58 21.02 4.18
N ASP A 305 2.77 20.75 5.21
CA ASP A 305 3.10 19.78 6.26
C ASP A 305 3.22 18.34 5.74
N ASP A 306 2.63 18.03 4.57
CA ASP A 306 2.70 16.72 3.92
C ASP A 306 3.82 16.63 2.88
N VAL A 307 4.55 17.73 2.62
CA VAL A 307 5.71 17.75 1.72
C VAL A 307 6.95 17.23 2.46
N LYS A 308 7.05 15.91 2.59
CA LYS A 308 8.12 15.22 3.33
C LYS A 308 8.92 14.27 2.44
N LEU A 309 10.24 14.22 2.65
CA LEU A 309 11.11 13.23 1.99
C LEU A 309 10.77 11.79 2.38
N SER A 310 10.10 11.54 3.52
CA SER A 310 9.65 10.21 3.92
C SER A 310 8.63 9.59 2.96
N TYR A 311 7.95 10.41 2.15
CA TYR A 311 7.09 9.92 1.07
C TYR A 311 7.87 9.50 -0.18
N LEU A 312 9.21 9.74 -0.25
CA LEU A 312 10.01 9.36 -1.40
C LEU A 312 10.23 7.85 -1.36
N GLY A 313 9.44 7.15 -2.17
CA GLY A 313 9.51 5.72 -2.34
C GLY A 313 8.72 4.93 -1.29
N PRO A 314 8.76 3.58 -1.41
CA PRO A 314 7.94 2.70 -0.58
C PRO A 314 8.40 2.64 0.88
N GLN A 315 7.47 2.78 1.82
CA GLN A 315 7.71 2.68 3.27
C GLN A 315 7.13 1.38 3.86
N PRO A 316 7.75 0.79 4.89
CA PRO A 316 7.26 -0.43 5.51
C PRO A 316 5.95 -0.17 6.27
N CYS A 317 4.97 -1.06 6.08
CA CYS A 317 3.62 -0.92 6.63
C CYS A 317 2.94 -2.28 6.82
N PHE A 318 1.81 -2.26 7.54
CA PHE A 318 0.91 -3.39 7.70
C PHE A 318 -0.30 -3.23 6.80
N PHE A 319 -0.44 -4.13 5.83
CA PHE A 319 -1.68 -4.33 5.09
C PHE A 319 -2.62 -5.18 5.94
N VAL A 320 -3.80 -4.65 6.27
CA VAL A 320 -4.81 -5.34 7.07
C VAL A 320 -6.11 -5.43 6.28
N LEU A 321 -6.48 -6.65 5.90
CA LEU A 321 -7.78 -6.98 5.32
C LEU A 321 -8.60 -7.78 6.34
N LYS A 322 -9.79 -7.31 6.66
CA LYS A 322 -10.77 -7.99 7.50
C LYS A 322 -11.95 -8.41 6.63
N VAL A 323 -12.46 -9.62 6.80
CA VAL A 323 -13.64 -10.14 6.10
C VAL A 323 -14.53 -10.84 7.10
N TRP A 324 -15.85 -10.62 7.00
CA TRP A 324 -16.84 -11.22 7.90
C TRP A 324 -18.15 -11.53 7.18
N TYR A 325 -18.98 -12.37 7.80
CA TYR A 325 -20.35 -12.65 7.40
C TYR A 325 -21.36 -11.73 8.11
#